data_AF-A0A538S717-F1
#
_entry.id   AF-A0A538S717-F1
#
_cell.length_a   1.000
_cell.length_b   1.000
_cell.length_c   1.000
_cell.angle_alpha   90.00
_cell.angle_beta   90.00
_cell.angle_gamma   90.00
#
_symmetry.space_group_name_H-M   'P 1'
#
loop_
_entity.id
_entity.type
_entity.pdbx_description
1 polymer ?
#
loop_
_entity_poly.entity_id
_entity_poly.type
_entity_poly.pdbx_seq_one_letter_code
_entity_poly.pdbx_strand_id
1 'polypeptide(L)'
;MAADLVGLDPADDLKFRTWLRLTLTEVLDTKTLRSTHEERPNNWGAHAGDSRAAVAAYLGDSVELARCAKVFKGWLGDRASYAGFSFGDLSWQADSTHPVGVNPKGGVKNGESIDGAIPDDMRRGCAFKFPPCPTNYPWGALEGAVGQAEILYRQGYDTWNWQDQAMKRAVQFLYNLNLRYPSDGWWAHGDDEWMVWVINHRYGTRFPAVTPAHPGKNLAWTDWTHAGVAAPRDTIPPAAITTLK
;
A
#
# COMPACT_ATOMS: atom_id res chain seq x y z
N MET A 1 -3.27 -15.35 -14.10
CA MET A 1 -1.95 -14.82 -13.67
C MET A 1 -0.87 -15.33 -14.61
N ALA A 2 0.40 -14.92 -14.45
CA ALA A 2 1.50 -15.34 -15.34
C ALA A 2 1.63 -16.87 -15.48
N ALA A 3 1.34 -17.65 -14.42
CA ALA A 3 1.36 -19.12 -14.48
C ALA A 3 0.33 -19.70 -15.48
N ASP A 4 -0.85 -19.07 -15.62
CA ASP A 4 -1.84 -19.50 -16.63
C ASP A 4 -1.38 -19.17 -18.05
N LEU A 5 -0.48 -18.18 -18.21
CA LEU A 5 0.09 -17.81 -19.51
C LEU A 5 1.21 -18.77 -19.94
N VAL A 6 1.93 -19.36 -18.98
CA VAL A 6 3.05 -20.29 -19.23
C VAL A 6 2.55 -21.68 -19.65
N GLY A 7 1.29 -22.04 -19.34
CA GLY A 7 0.69 -23.31 -19.74
C GLY A 7 1.32 -24.51 -19.05
N LEU A 8 1.37 -24.49 -17.71
CA LEU A 8 1.89 -25.60 -16.90
C LEU A 8 1.15 -26.91 -17.20
N ASP A 9 1.87 -28.04 -17.21
CA ASP A 9 1.22 -29.35 -17.29
C ASP A 9 0.38 -29.63 -16.02
N PRO A 10 -0.59 -30.57 -16.08
CA PRO A 10 -1.51 -30.80 -14.97
C PRO A 10 -0.85 -31.18 -13.63
N ALA A 11 0.31 -31.85 -13.67
CA ALA A 11 0.99 -32.25 -12.45
C ALA A 11 1.71 -31.06 -11.81
N ASP A 12 2.35 -30.21 -12.62
CA ASP A 12 3.04 -29.02 -12.14
C ASP A 12 2.06 -27.90 -11.72
N ASP A 13 0.93 -27.73 -12.41
CA ASP A 13 -0.15 -26.84 -11.96
C ASP A 13 -0.69 -27.27 -10.58
N LEU A 14 -0.92 -28.57 -10.38
CA LEU A 14 -1.37 -29.09 -9.09
C LEU A 14 -0.34 -28.82 -7.97
N LYS A 15 0.94 -29.04 -8.23
CA LYS A 15 2.02 -28.73 -7.27
C LYS A 15 2.04 -27.24 -6.93
N PHE A 16 1.96 -26.38 -7.95
CA PHE A 16 1.99 -24.94 -7.77
C PHE A 16 0.79 -24.44 -6.97
N ARG A 17 -0.43 -24.87 -7.31
CA ARG A 17 -1.65 -24.51 -6.55
C ARG A 17 -1.61 -25.02 -5.12
N THR A 18 -1.05 -26.20 -4.89
CA THR A 18 -0.88 -26.76 -3.55
C THR A 18 0.11 -25.93 -2.74
N TRP A 19 1.25 -25.57 -3.33
CA TRP A 19 2.23 -24.69 -2.71
C TRP A 19 1.62 -23.33 -2.34
N LEU A 20 0.89 -22.68 -3.26
CA LEU A 20 0.22 -21.41 -2.96
C LEU A 20 -0.70 -21.50 -1.74
N ARG A 21 -1.49 -22.57 -1.61
CA ARG A 21 -2.35 -22.77 -0.42
C ARG A 21 -1.52 -22.89 0.87
N LEU A 22 -0.41 -23.62 0.82
CA LEU A 22 0.46 -23.81 1.98
C LEU A 22 1.08 -22.49 2.44
N THR A 23 1.53 -21.63 1.51
CA THR A 23 2.16 -20.33 1.85
C THR A 23 1.26 -19.42 2.69
N LEU A 24 -0.07 -19.55 2.60
CA LEU A 24 -1.01 -18.76 3.41
C LEU A 24 -0.86 -19.03 4.92
N THR A 25 -0.45 -20.24 5.28
CA THR A 25 -0.42 -20.75 6.66
C THR A 25 0.95 -21.22 7.11
N GLU A 26 1.91 -21.33 6.21
CA GLU A 26 3.31 -21.58 6.56
C GLU A 26 3.86 -20.43 7.39
N VAL A 27 4.64 -20.77 8.42
CA VAL A 27 5.35 -19.80 9.23
C VAL A 27 6.64 -19.43 8.48
N LEU A 28 6.66 -18.24 7.86
CA LEU A 28 7.80 -17.76 7.07
C LEU A 28 8.90 -17.13 7.93
N ASP A 29 8.51 -16.61 9.09
CA ASP A 29 9.41 -16.11 10.14
C ASP A 29 8.76 -16.32 11.51
N THR A 30 8.19 -15.29 12.12
CA THR A 30 7.42 -15.40 13.37
C THR A 30 5.92 -15.51 13.13
N LYS A 31 5.49 -15.34 11.88
CA LYS A 31 4.09 -15.24 11.46
C LYS A 31 3.87 -15.90 10.11
N THR A 32 2.60 -16.18 9.83
CA THR A 32 2.09 -16.61 8.52
C THR A 32 1.65 -15.39 7.69
N LEU A 33 1.43 -15.54 6.38
CA LEU A 33 0.84 -14.46 5.57
C LEU A 33 -0.50 -13.98 6.15
N ARG A 34 -1.35 -14.91 6.59
CA ARG A 34 -2.65 -14.59 7.21
C ARG A 34 -2.51 -13.76 8.48
N SER A 35 -1.73 -14.24 9.44
CA SER A 35 -1.54 -13.53 10.72
C SER A 35 -0.80 -12.20 10.54
N THR A 36 0.18 -12.11 9.64
CA THR A 36 0.85 -10.84 9.33
C THR A 36 -0.12 -9.82 8.76
N HIS A 37 -0.94 -10.18 7.77
CA HIS A 37 -1.92 -9.27 7.19
C HIS A 37 -2.97 -8.82 8.22
N GLU A 38 -3.41 -9.72 9.10
CA GLU A 38 -4.45 -9.42 10.09
C GLU A 38 -3.90 -8.59 11.27
N GLU A 39 -2.67 -8.83 11.71
CA GLU A 39 -2.17 -8.21 12.94
C GLU A 39 -1.28 -6.98 12.70
N ARG A 40 -0.61 -6.85 11.55
CA ARG A 40 0.39 -5.80 11.32
C ARG A 40 -0.23 -4.64 10.55
N PRO A 41 -0.36 -3.43 11.13
CA PRO A 41 -0.93 -2.28 10.42
C PRO A 41 0.08 -1.51 9.58
N ASN A 42 1.29 -2.06 9.35
CA ASN A 42 2.39 -1.41 8.62
C ASN A 42 2.70 -2.13 7.30
N ASN A 43 3.77 -1.68 6.62
CA ASN A 43 4.24 -2.26 5.36
C ASN A 43 4.31 -3.79 5.30
N TRP A 44 4.71 -4.49 6.38
CA TRP A 44 4.71 -5.96 6.39
C TRP A 44 3.30 -6.53 6.24
N GLY A 45 2.32 -5.96 6.93
CA GLY A 45 0.92 -6.36 6.80
C GLY A 45 0.34 -6.04 5.43
N ALA A 46 0.72 -4.89 4.85
CA ALA A 46 0.29 -4.50 3.51
C ALA A 46 0.81 -5.48 2.44
N HIS A 47 2.10 -5.83 2.46
CA HIS A 47 2.66 -6.82 1.53
C HIS A 47 2.09 -8.23 1.74
N ALA A 48 1.85 -8.62 3.00
CA ALA A 48 1.17 -9.88 3.28
C ALA A 48 -0.27 -9.88 2.74
N GLY A 49 -0.96 -8.75 2.82
CA GLY A 49 -2.31 -8.55 2.27
C GLY A 49 -2.36 -8.67 0.75
N ASP A 50 -1.42 -8.04 0.06
CA ASP A 50 -1.24 -8.16 -1.39
C ASP A 50 -1.00 -9.63 -1.82
N SER A 51 -0.02 -10.28 -1.21
CA SER A 51 0.32 -11.68 -1.49
C SER A 51 -0.88 -12.61 -1.23
N ARG A 52 -1.59 -12.40 -0.13
CA ARG A 52 -2.78 -13.17 0.25
C ARG A 52 -3.91 -12.97 -0.76
N ALA A 53 -4.14 -11.74 -1.23
CA ALA A 53 -5.13 -11.44 -2.26
C ALA A 53 -4.76 -12.06 -3.61
N ALA A 54 -3.48 -12.04 -3.99
CA ALA A 54 -2.98 -12.67 -5.22
C ALA A 54 -3.20 -14.19 -5.22
N VAL A 55 -2.86 -14.86 -4.11
CA VAL A 55 -3.13 -16.30 -3.92
C VAL A 55 -4.62 -16.58 -4.05
N ALA A 56 -5.46 -15.83 -3.33
CA ALA A 56 -6.91 -16.04 -3.35
C ALA A 56 -7.50 -15.85 -4.76
N ALA A 57 -7.09 -14.79 -5.46
CA ALA A 57 -7.54 -14.52 -6.82
C ALA A 57 -7.10 -15.61 -7.81
N TYR A 58 -5.87 -16.14 -7.70
CA TYR A 58 -5.38 -17.21 -8.57
C TYR A 58 -6.11 -18.53 -8.36
N LEU A 59 -6.38 -18.87 -7.11
CA LEU A 59 -7.01 -20.13 -6.74
C LEU A 59 -8.55 -20.08 -6.87
N GLY A 60 -9.13 -18.91 -7.15
CA GLY A 60 -10.58 -18.71 -7.13
C GLY A 60 -11.17 -18.85 -5.72
N ASP A 61 -10.37 -18.62 -4.68
CA ASP A 61 -10.80 -18.76 -3.28
C ASP A 61 -11.55 -17.50 -2.83
N SER A 62 -12.86 -17.50 -3.08
CA SER A 62 -13.74 -16.38 -2.74
C SER A 62 -13.82 -16.08 -1.24
N VAL A 63 -13.63 -17.09 -0.37
CA VAL A 63 -13.68 -16.92 1.09
C VAL A 63 -12.43 -16.18 1.56
N GLU A 64 -11.25 -16.61 1.10
CA GLU A 64 -9.99 -15.95 1.42
C GLU A 64 -9.95 -14.52 0.85
N LEU A 65 -10.45 -14.33 -0.36
CA LEU A 65 -10.53 -13.02 -1.01
C LEU A 65 -11.45 -12.06 -0.24
N ALA A 66 -12.62 -12.53 0.19
CA ALA A 66 -13.54 -11.73 1.00
C ALA A 66 -12.95 -11.38 2.38
N ARG A 67 -12.16 -12.29 2.98
CA ARG A 67 -11.42 -11.98 4.21
C ARG A 67 -10.34 -10.93 3.97
N CYS A 68 -9.60 -11.02 2.87
CA CYS A 68 -8.63 -10.00 2.50
C CYS A 68 -9.27 -8.62 2.34
N ALA A 69 -10.41 -8.56 1.65
CA ALA A 69 -11.18 -7.32 1.47
C ALA A 69 -11.60 -6.69 2.80
N LYS A 70 -12.08 -7.49 3.77
CA LYS A 70 -12.46 -6.99 5.10
C LYS A 70 -11.29 -6.37 5.85
N VAL A 71 -10.15 -7.07 5.87
CA VAL A 71 -8.93 -6.60 6.57
C VAL A 71 -8.42 -5.33 5.90
N PHE A 72 -8.32 -5.31 4.57
CA PHE A 72 -7.88 -4.14 3.82
C PHE A 72 -8.78 -2.93 4.05
N LYS A 73 -10.11 -3.12 4.01
CA LYS A 73 -11.07 -2.04 4.27
C LYS A 73 -10.93 -1.48 5.69
N GLY A 74 -10.62 -2.32 6.67
CA GLY A 74 -10.30 -1.88 8.02
C GLY A 74 -8.97 -1.12 8.13
N TRP A 75 -7.94 -1.56 7.40
CA TRP A 75 -6.67 -0.82 7.31
C TRP A 75 -6.88 0.59 6.76
N LEU A 76 -7.73 0.74 5.73
CA LEU A 76 -8.11 2.04 5.17
C LEU A 76 -8.96 2.94 6.11
N GLY A 77 -9.42 2.42 7.25
CA GLY A 77 -10.13 3.19 8.27
C GLY A 77 -11.49 2.61 8.70
N ASP A 78 -12.03 1.59 8.01
CA ASP A 78 -13.32 1.00 8.35
C ASP A 78 -13.21 0.01 9.53
N ARG A 79 -13.18 0.56 10.75
CA ARG A 79 -13.06 -0.26 11.97
C ARG A 79 -14.22 -1.24 12.15
N ALA A 80 -15.40 -0.98 11.58
CA ALA A 80 -16.52 -1.91 11.64
C ALA A 80 -16.28 -3.15 10.75
N SER A 81 -15.55 -2.98 9.64
CA SER A 81 -15.12 -4.10 8.79
C SER A 81 -14.00 -4.92 9.43
N TYR A 82 -12.97 -4.26 9.99
CA TYR A 82 -11.87 -4.92 10.69
C TYR A 82 -11.08 -3.95 11.58
N ALA A 83 -10.74 -4.37 12.80
CA ALA A 83 -9.96 -3.58 13.77
C ALA A 83 -8.99 -4.43 14.61
N GLY A 84 -8.61 -5.62 14.14
CA GLY A 84 -7.78 -6.58 14.89
C GLY A 84 -6.28 -6.30 14.89
N PHE A 85 -5.84 -5.16 14.34
CA PHE A 85 -4.43 -4.82 14.22
C PHE A 85 -3.78 -4.53 15.58
N SER A 86 -2.50 -4.88 15.70
CA SER A 86 -1.63 -4.53 16.82
C SER A 86 -0.70 -3.38 16.42
N PHE A 87 -1.05 -2.17 16.84
CA PHE A 87 -0.28 -0.95 16.57
C PHE A 87 0.89 -0.79 17.54
N GLY A 88 1.95 -0.11 17.08
CA GLY A 88 3.02 0.36 17.94
C GLY A 88 2.66 1.68 18.64
N ASP A 89 3.60 2.62 18.64
CA ASP A 89 3.35 3.98 19.14
C ASP A 89 2.17 4.65 18.41
N LEU A 90 1.28 5.28 19.19
CA LEU A 90 0.01 5.85 18.70
C LEU A 90 0.08 7.37 18.50
N SER A 91 1.25 7.98 18.63
CA SER A 91 1.37 9.45 18.58
C SER A 91 0.97 10.02 17.21
N TRP A 92 1.06 9.25 16.13
CA TRP A 92 0.61 9.65 14.77
C TRP A 92 -0.88 9.40 14.48
N GLN A 93 -1.60 8.70 15.36
CA GLN A 93 -3.03 8.47 15.18
C GLN A 93 -3.82 9.76 15.41
N ALA A 94 -4.80 10.02 14.55
CA ALA A 94 -5.77 11.10 14.76
C ALA A 94 -6.63 10.86 16.01
N ASP A 95 -7.03 9.60 16.23
CA ASP A 95 -7.66 9.13 17.45
C ASP A 95 -6.89 7.90 17.97
N SER A 96 -6.11 8.09 19.04
CA SER A 96 -5.32 7.01 19.64
C SER A 96 -6.17 5.95 20.35
N THR A 97 -7.44 6.23 20.66
CA THR A 97 -8.35 5.24 21.24
C THR A 97 -8.99 4.34 20.18
N HIS A 98 -8.99 4.78 18.92
CA HIS A 98 -9.53 4.05 17.77
C HIS A 98 -8.53 4.04 16.60
N PRO A 99 -7.34 3.40 16.76
CA PRO A 99 -6.29 3.49 15.77
C PRO A 99 -6.65 2.83 14.43
N VAL A 100 -6.14 3.40 13.34
CA VAL A 100 -6.37 2.96 11.96
C VAL A 100 -5.07 2.90 11.15
N GLY A 101 -5.07 2.18 10.04
CA GLY A 101 -3.91 2.08 9.15
C GLY A 101 -3.68 3.36 8.35
N VAL A 102 -4.76 4.01 7.89
CA VAL A 102 -4.74 5.32 7.22
C VAL A 102 -5.62 6.29 8.01
N ASN A 103 -5.07 7.44 8.39
CA ASN A 103 -5.83 8.46 9.12
C ASN A 103 -7.03 8.98 8.31
N PRO A 104 -8.15 9.32 9.00
CA PRO A 104 -9.39 9.71 8.35
C PRO A 104 -9.28 11.07 7.66
N LYS A 105 -10.21 11.31 6.73
CA LYS A 105 -10.37 12.61 6.07
C LYS A 105 -10.52 13.73 7.09
N GLY A 106 -9.78 14.82 6.91
CA GLY A 106 -9.79 15.97 7.82
C GLY A 106 -9.08 15.72 9.16
N GLY A 107 -8.34 14.61 9.33
CA GLY A 107 -7.53 14.37 10.51
C GLY A 107 -6.52 15.49 10.75
N VAL A 108 -6.52 16.07 11.94
CA VAL A 108 -5.63 17.16 12.34
C VAL A 108 -5.07 16.84 13.73
N LYS A 109 -3.79 17.12 13.94
CA LYS A 109 -3.14 17.01 15.25
C LYS A 109 -2.20 18.18 15.48
N ASN A 110 -2.35 18.87 16.60
CA ASN A 110 -1.58 20.07 16.94
C ASN A 110 -1.56 21.14 15.83
N GLY A 111 -2.68 21.31 15.11
CA GLY A 111 -2.80 22.27 14.00
C GLY A 111 -2.20 21.79 12.67
N GLU A 112 -1.56 20.62 12.64
CA GLU A 112 -0.99 20.02 11.43
C GLU A 112 -1.97 18.98 10.85
N SER A 113 -2.14 19.02 9.53
CA SER A 113 -2.94 18.00 8.84
C SER A 113 -2.21 16.67 8.85
N ILE A 114 -2.90 15.62 9.29
CA ILE A 114 -2.47 14.22 9.23
C ILE A 114 -3.48 13.35 8.46
N ASP A 115 -4.37 13.98 7.70
CA ASP A 115 -5.27 13.32 6.77
C ASP A 115 -4.45 12.47 5.79
N GLY A 116 -4.77 11.17 5.72
CA GLY A 116 -4.07 10.22 4.85
C GLY A 116 -2.74 9.72 5.40
N ALA A 117 -2.21 10.25 6.51
CA ALA A 117 -0.99 9.72 7.10
C ALA A 117 -1.16 8.22 7.45
N ILE A 118 -0.09 7.43 7.27
CA ILE A 118 -0.03 6.00 7.60
C ILE A 118 0.68 5.86 8.96
N PRO A 119 -0.04 5.83 10.10
CA PRO A 119 0.56 6.16 11.39
C PRO A 119 1.65 5.18 11.85
N ASP A 120 1.45 3.87 11.63
CA ASP A 120 2.40 2.84 12.09
C ASP A 120 3.71 2.84 11.30
N ASP A 121 3.69 3.37 10.07
CA ASP A 121 4.88 3.59 9.25
C ASP A 121 5.51 4.97 9.51
N MET A 122 4.71 6.02 9.73
CA MET A 122 5.23 7.35 10.09
C MET A 122 6.03 7.34 11.40
N ARG A 123 5.59 6.57 12.40
CA ARG A 123 6.32 6.43 13.68
C ARG A 123 7.72 5.81 13.53
N ARG A 124 8.05 5.24 12.36
CA ARG A 124 9.37 4.65 12.09
C ARG A 124 10.45 5.72 11.92
N GLY A 125 10.09 6.94 11.53
CA GLY A 125 10.98 8.09 11.61
C GLY A 125 11.13 8.54 13.07
N CYS A 126 10.02 8.98 13.68
CA CYS A 126 9.94 9.28 15.12
C CYS A 126 8.48 9.45 15.56
N ALA A 127 8.25 9.59 16.87
CA ALA A 127 6.96 10.01 17.42
C ALA A 127 6.50 11.35 16.81
N PHE A 128 5.19 11.59 16.82
CA PHE A 128 4.55 12.73 16.18
C PHE A 128 5.22 14.06 16.54
N LYS A 129 5.72 14.72 15.51
CA LYS A 129 6.23 16.08 15.53
C LYS A 129 6.19 16.65 14.10
N PHE A 130 6.22 17.97 13.98
CA PHE A 130 6.43 18.67 12.73
C PHE A 130 7.62 19.64 12.87
N PRO A 131 8.57 19.66 11.91
CA PRO A 131 8.69 18.75 10.76
C PRO A 131 8.87 17.28 11.16
N PRO A 132 8.26 16.32 10.44
CA PRO A 132 8.40 14.89 10.76
C PRO A 132 9.83 14.42 10.55
N CYS A 133 10.27 13.38 11.26
CA CYS A 133 11.54 12.72 10.91
C CYS A 133 11.35 11.93 9.60
N PRO A 134 12.26 12.06 8.62
CA PRO A 134 12.17 11.33 7.36
C PRO A 134 12.05 9.82 7.57
N THR A 135 11.19 9.19 6.77
CA THR A 135 11.06 7.74 6.69
C THR A 135 10.41 7.34 5.37
N ASN A 136 10.89 6.26 4.74
CA ASN A 136 10.31 5.74 3.50
C ASN A 136 9.24 4.64 3.72
N TYR A 137 9.03 4.24 4.98
CA TYR A 137 8.10 3.15 5.30
C TYR A 137 6.66 3.35 4.83
N PRO A 138 6.10 4.59 4.81
CA PRO A 138 4.77 4.82 4.23
C PRO A 138 4.68 4.42 2.75
N TRP A 139 5.72 4.65 1.94
CA TRP A 139 5.76 4.18 0.55
C TRP A 139 5.83 2.65 0.49
N GLY A 140 6.64 2.01 1.33
CA GLY A 140 6.64 0.54 1.44
C GLY A 140 5.27 -0.05 1.85
N ALA A 141 4.48 0.66 2.67
CA ALA A 141 3.10 0.23 2.95
C ALA A 141 2.18 0.42 1.75
N LEU A 142 2.37 1.50 0.99
CA LEU A 142 1.64 1.74 -0.24
C LEU A 142 1.95 0.70 -1.32
N GLU A 143 3.17 0.14 -1.39
CA GLU A 143 3.51 -0.89 -2.39
C GLU A 143 2.56 -2.09 -2.30
N GLY A 144 2.43 -2.66 -1.10
CA GLY A 144 1.48 -3.75 -0.86
C GLY A 144 0.03 -3.29 -0.99
N ALA A 145 -0.32 -2.13 -0.44
CA ALA A 145 -1.70 -1.65 -0.45
C ALA A 145 -2.23 -1.33 -1.87
N VAL A 146 -1.40 -0.79 -2.77
CA VAL A 146 -1.76 -0.54 -4.17
C VAL A 146 -1.96 -1.85 -4.92
N GLY A 147 -1.07 -2.83 -4.74
CA GLY A 147 -1.22 -4.16 -5.35
C GLY A 147 -2.50 -4.86 -4.89
N GLN A 148 -2.74 -4.86 -3.57
CA GLN A 148 -3.94 -5.45 -2.99
C GLN A 148 -5.22 -4.76 -3.48
N ALA A 149 -5.22 -3.41 -3.56
CA ALA A 149 -6.34 -2.64 -4.07
C ALA A 149 -6.65 -2.97 -5.54
N GLU A 150 -5.64 -3.08 -6.39
CA GLU A 150 -5.79 -3.47 -7.79
C GLU A 150 -6.37 -4.88 -7.96
N ILE A 151 -5.83 -5.85 -7.21
CA ILE A 151 -6.30 -7.24 -7.27
C ILE A 151 -7.78 -7.29 -6.85
N LEU A 152 -8.13 -6.71 -5.71
CA LEU A 152 -9.52 -6.67 -5.23
C LEU A 152 -10.43 -5.90 -6.19
N TYR A 153 -9.97 -4.80 -6.77
CA TYR A 153 -10.73 -4.04 -7.76
C TYR A 153 -11.11 -4.89 -8.97
N ARG A 154 -10.14 -5.65 -9.51
CA ARG A 154 -10.38 -6.57 -10.62
C ARG A 154 -11.32 -7.72 -10.26
N GLN A 155 -11.56 -7.96 -8.98
CA GLN A 155 -12.50 -8.96 -8.46
C GLN A 155 -13.86 -8.35 -8.09
N GLY A 156 -14.11 -7.08 -8.42
CA GLY A 156 -15.41 -6.42 -8.27
C GLY A 156 -15.57 -5.59 -6.99
N TYR A 157 -14.52 -5.42 -6.18
CA TYR A 157 -14.56 -4.55 -5.00
C TYR A 157 -14.23 -3.09 -5.38
N ASP A 158 -15.01 -2.11 -4.93
CA ASP A 158 -14.73 -0.69 -5.20
C ASP A 158 -13.66 -0.10 -4.26
N THR A 159 -12.48 -0.72 -4.24
CA THR A 159 -11.39 -0.41 -3.29
C THR A 159 -10.89 1.03 -3.39
N TRP A 160 -10.89 1.61 -4.59
CA TRP A 160 -10.42 2.98 -4.83
C TRP A 160 -11.35 4.05 -4.26
N ASN A 161 -12.62 3.73 -3.95
CA ASN A 161 -13.53 4.69 -3.32
C ASN A 161 -13.73 4.45 -1.82
N TRP A 162 -13.11 3.41 -1.25
CA TRP A 162 -13.26 3.12 0.18
C TRP A 162 -12.69 4.22 1.08
N GLN A 163 -13.41 4.45 2.19
CA GLN A 163 -13.04 5.35 3.27
C GLN A 163 -12.62 6.74 2.76
N ASP A 164 -13.46 7.37 1.92
CA ASP A 164 -13.23 8.69 1.30
C ASP A 164 -12.01 8.75 0.35
N GLN A 165 -11.75 7.69 -0.41
CA GLN A 165 -10.56 7.54 -1.26
C GLN A 165 -9.26 7.51 -0.44
N ALA A 166 -9.19 6.67 0.60
CA ALA A 166 -8.06 6.61 1.52
C ALA A 166 -6.70 6.45 0.84
N MET A 167 -6.61 5.63 -0.21
CA MET A 167 -5.36 5.47 -0.98
C MET A 167 -4.91 6.77 -1.64
N LYS A 168 -5.82 7.57 -2.20
CA LYS A 168 -5.50 8.89 -2.76
C LYS A 168 -4.98 9.84 -1.67
N ARG A 169 -5.64 9.86 -0.52
CA ARG A 169 -5.26 10.75 0.59
C ARG A 169 -3.90 10.39 1.16
N ALA A 170 -3.56 9.10 1.23
CA ALA A 170 -2.24 8.68 1.68
C ALA A 170 -1.11 9.18 0.76
N VAL A 171 -1.29 9.07 -0.57
CA VAL A 171 -0.32 9.64 -1.51
C VAL A 171 -0.30 11.17 -1.45
N GLN A 172 -1.46 11.81 -1.30
CA GLN A 172 -1.55 13.27 -1.15
C GLN A 172 -0.82 13.76 0.11
N PHE A 173 -0.87 13.01 1.22
CA PHE A 173 -0.14 13.33 2.45
C PHE A 173 1.38 13.36 2.19
N LEU A 174 1.92 12.31 1.57
CA LEU A 174 3.35 12.24 1.23
C LEU A 174 3.75 13.31 0.20
N TYR A 175 2.89 13.59 -0.78
CA TYR A 175 3.10 14.69 -1.72
C TYR A 175 3.20 16.05 -1.03
N ASN A 176 2.31 16.31 -0.07
CA ASN A 176 2.33 17.56 0.70
C ASN A 176 3.59 17.69 1.57
N LEU A 177 4.05 16.59 2.17
CA LEU A 177 5.34 16.58 2.89
C LEU A 177 6.50 16.87 1.94
N ASN A 178 6.52 16.29 0.75
CA ASN A 178 7.54 16.57 -0.26
C ASN A 178 7.54 18.05 -0.69
N LEU A 179 6.37 18.66 -0.87
CA LEU A 179 6.28 20.09 -1.20
C LEU A 179 6.78 20.99 -0.07
N ARG A 180 6.51 20.64 1.19
CA ARG A 180 6.90 21.44 2.36
C ARG A 180 8.37 21.23 2.76
N TYR A 181 8.89 20.03 2.53
CA TYR A 181 10.23 19.58 2.93
C TYR A 181 10.92 18.85 1.75
N PRO A 182 11.22 19.55 0.65
CA PRO A 182 11.71 18.93 -0.58
C PRO A 182 13.10 18.28 -0.46
N SER A 183 13.86 18.61 0.59
CA SER A 183 15.19 18.05 0.85
C SER A 183 15.16 16.75 1.66
N ASP A 184 13.99 16.34 2.16
CA ASP A 184 13.85 15.22 3.11
C ASP A 184 13.49 13.89 2.43
N GLY A 185 13.30 13.89 1.09
CA GLY A 185 13.06 12.66 0.33
C GLY A 185 11.69 12.02 0.57
N TRP A 186 10.63 12.82 0.73
CA TRP A 186 9.27 12.33 0.99
C TRP A 186 8.53 11.80 -0.25
N TRP A 187 9.01 12.10 -1.46
CA TRP A 187 8.39 11.61 -2.68
C TRP A 187 8.85 10.21 -3.07
N ALA A 188 8.03 9.51 -3.87
CA ALA A 188 8.37 8.21 -4.42
C ALA A 188 9.67 8.27 -5.22
N HIS A 189 10.52 7.27 -5.02
CA HIS A 189 11.80 7.13 -5.71
C HIS A 189 12.18 5.65 -5.82
N GLY A 190 12.84 5.26 -6.91
CA GLY A 190 13.26 3.88 -7.11
C GLY A 190 12.07 2.93 -7.17
N ASP A 191 12.08 1.86 -6.37
CA ASP A 191 11.06 0.81 -6.39
C ASP A 191 9.66 1.27 -5.94
N ASP A 192 9.50 2.53 -5.49
CA ASP A 192 8.21 3.12 -5.17
C ASP A 192 7.51 3.81 -6.37
N GLU A 193 8.24 4.10 -7.45
CA GLU A 193 7.77 4.99 -8.54
C GLU A 193 6.60 4.42 -9.34
N TRP A 194 6.51 3.08 -9.46
CA TRP A 194 5.45 2.41 -10.22
C TRP A 194 4.05 2.71 -9.66
N MET A 195 3.92 2.91 -8.35
CA MET A 195 2.62 3.14 -7.71
C MET A 195 1.96 4.43 -8.18
N VAL A 196 2.75 5.47 -8.45
CA VAL A 196 2.23 6.80 -8.80
C VAL A 196 1.42 6.75 -10.09
N TRP A 197 1.83 5.91 -11.06
CA TRP A 197 1.10 5.69 -12.30
C TRP A 197 -0.29 5.09 -12.06
N VAL A 198 -0.38 4.09 -11.17
CA VAL A 198 -1.67 3.48 -10.80
C VAL A 198 -2.57 4.49 -10.12
N ILE A 199 -2.04 5.25 -9.16
CA ILE A 199 -2.78 6.27 -8.43
C ILE A 199 -3.32 7.36 -9.37
N ASN A 200 -2.47 7.88 -10.26
CA ASN A 200 -2.87 8.85 -11.27
C ASN A 200 -3.96 8.30 -12.21
N HIS A 201 -3.81 7.06 -12.66
CA HIS A 201 -4.80 6.41 -13.51
C HIS A 201 -6.15 6.26 -12.81
N ARG A 202 -6.16 5.78 -11.56
CA ARG A 202 -7.39 5.51 -10.80
C ARG A 202 -8.15 6.76 -10.40
N TYR A 203 -7.42 7.83 -10.07
CA TYR A 203 -8.04 9.04 -9.53
C TYR A 203 -8.06 10.24 -10.48
N GLY A 204 -7.51 10.10 -11.69
CA GLY A 204 -7.31 11.22 -12.62
C GLY A 204 -6.40 12.31 -12.04
N THR A 205 -5.55 11.96 -11.06
CA THR A 205 -4.57 12.88 -10.50
C THR A 205 -3.37 13.03 -11.42
N ARG A 206 -2.52 14.01 -11.13
CA ARG A 206 -1.29 14.29 -11.90
C ARG A 206 -0.10 14.47 -10.97
N PHE A 207 0.02 13.57 -10.00
CA PHE A 207 1.21 13.52 -9.17
C PHE A 207 2.45 13.25 -10.04
N PRO A 208 3.63 13.80 -9.69
CA PRO A 208 4.80 13.62 -10.52
C PRO A 208 5.22 12.15 -10.59
N ALA A 209 5.41 11.63 -11.80
CA ALA A 209 5.78 10.26 -12.07
C ALA A 209 6.99 10.20 -13.02
N VAL A 210 7.79 9.14 -12.89
CA VAL A 210 9.01 8.90 -13.68
C VAL A 210 8.71 7.86 -14.77
N THR A 211 9.31 8.05 -15.95
CA THR A 211 9.31 7.07 -17.04
C THR A 211 10.74 6.89 -17.59
N PRO A 212 11.25 5.65 -17.75
CA PRO A 212 10.61 4.41 -17.33
C PRO A 212 10.50 4.33 -15.80
N ALA A 213 9.39 3.80 -15.29
CA ALA A 213 9.24 3.55 -13.86
C ALA A 213 10.11 2.35 -13.45
N HIS A 214 10.82 2.45 -12.32
CA HIS A 214 11.56 1.30 -11.81
C HIS A 214 10.58 0.19 -11.34
N PRO A 215 10.93 -1.09 -11.53
CA PRO A 215 10.16 -2.19 -10.98
C PRO A 215 10.04 -2.11 -9.46
N GLY A 216 8.84 -2.31 -8.94
CA GLY A 216 8.59 -2.45 -7.52
C GLY A 216 8.93 -3.85 -7.00
N LYS A 217 8.77 -4.03 -5.68
CA LYS A 217 8.95 -5.34 -5.03
C LYS A 217 7.91 -6.38 -5.45
N ASN A 218 6.73 -5.93 -5.89
CA ASN A 218 5.56 -6.77 -6.20
C ASN A 218 4.98 -6.53 -7.60
N LEU A 219 5.01 -5.31 -8.12
CA LEU A 219 4.44 -4.93 -9.41
C LEU A 219 5.39 -4.00 -10.18
N ALA A 220 5.25 -3.96 -11.51
CA ALA A 220 6.12 -3.18 -12.40
C ALA A 220 5.40 -2.86 -13.73
N TRP A 221 6.05 -2.08 -14.61
CA TRP A 221 5.55 -1.64 -15.93
C TRP A 221 4.22 -0.86 -15.89
N THR A 222 3.97 -0.12 -14.82
CA THR A 222 2.75 0.67 -14.65
C THR A 222 2.75 1.97 -15.46
N ASP A 223 3.93 2.49 -15.77
CA ASP A 223 4.15 3.55 -16.76
C ASP A 223 3.62 3.18 -18.15
N TRP A 224 3.63 1.90 -18.51
CA TRP A 224 3.03 1.39 -19.74
C TRP A 224 1.57 0.96 -19.54
N THR A 225 1.29 0.10 -18.55
CA THR A 225 -0.04 -0.49 -18.36
C THR A 225 -1.09 0.51 -17.88
N HIS A 226 -0.67 1.63 -17.28
CA HIS A 226 -1.56 2.67 -16.73
C HIS A 226 -1.33 4.07 -17.34
N ALA A 227 -0.53 4.17 -18.42
CA ALA A 227 -0.06 5.43 -19.02
C ALA A 227 -1.16 6.46 -19.34
N GLY A 228 -2.34 5.99 -19.81
CA GLY A 228 -3.40 6.76 -20.48
C GLY A 228 -3.68 8.17 -19.94
N VAL A 229 -4.69 8.35 -19.09
CA VAL A 229 -5.04 9.67 -18.50
C VAL A 229 -4.06 10.14 -17.41
N ALA A 230 -3.04 9.33 -17.11
CA ALA A 230 -2.10 9.50 -16.00
C ALA A 230 -0.91 10.44 -16.32
N ALA A 231 -0.95 11.17 -17.43
CA ALA A 231 0.16 12.01 -17.88
C ALA A 231 0.66 12.97 -16.77
N PRO A 232 1.93 12.85 -16.34
CA PRO A 232 2.46 13.61 -15.21
C PRO A 232 2.46 15.11 -15.51
N ARG A 233 2.27 15.94 -14.48
CA ARG A 233 2.72 17.33 -14.51
C ARG A 233 4.23 17.27 -14.39
N ASP A 234 4.95 17.62 -15.46
CA ASP A 234 6.40 17.88 -15.57
C ASP A 234 7.33 17.16 -14.59
N THR A 235 8.33 16.45 -15.12
CA THR A 235 9.39 15.75 -14.37
C THR A 235 9.91 16.59 -13.20
N ILE A 236 9.85 16.06 -11.97
CA ILE A 236 10.53 16.70 -10.83
C ILE A 236 12.02 16.81 -11.19
N PRO A 237 12.66 18.00 -11.05
CA PRO A 237 14.11 18.10 -11.16
C PRO A 237 14.76 17.10 -10.20
N PRO A 238 15.87 16.42 -10.57
CA PRO A 238 16.55 15.50 -9.66
C PRO A 238 16.99 16.26 -8.41
N ALA A 239 16.23 16.16 -7.31
CA ALA A 239 16.69 16.61 -6.02
C ALA A 239 17.75 15.59 -5.55
N ALA A 240 18.92 16.08 -5.16
CA ALA A 240 20.10 15.30 -4.84
C ALA A 240 19.77 14.14 -3.88
N ILE A 241 19.79 12.92 -4.43
CA ILE A 241 19.64 11.67 -3.70
C ILE A 241 20.82 11.56 -2.75
N THR A 242 20.59 11.89 -1.48
CA THR A 242 21.50 11.47 -0.43
C THR A 242 20.91 10.19 0.13
N THR A 243 21.64 9.09 -0.06
CA THR A 243 21.33 7.75 0.43
C THR A 243 21.02 7.78 1.93
N LEU A 244 19.75 7.58 2.29
CA LEU A 244 19.37 7.21 3.64
C LEU A 244 19.00 5.72 3.64
N LYS A 245 19.79 4.97 4.41
CA LYS A 245 19.57 3.54 4.73
C LYS A 245 18.41 3.38 5.72
#